data_AF-A0A537E9B1-F1
#
_entry.id   AF-A0A537E9B1-F1
#
_cell.length_a   1.000
_cell.length_b   1.000
_cell.length_c   1.000
_cell.angle_alpha   90.00
_cell.angle_beta   90.00
_cell.angle_gamma   90.00
#
_symmetry.space_group_name_H-M   'P 1'
#
loop_
_entity.id
_entity.type
_entity.pdbx_description
1 polymer ?
#
loop_
_entity_poly.entity_id
_entity_poly.type
_entity_poly.pdbx_seq_one_letter_code
_entity_poly.pdbx_strand_id
1 'polypeptide(L)'
;MVVVDPVDPNRNLAAAVRDDKLWGFVAASRELQKNPGTWYFFPPKPVAKTRSQFSKILDHQNRSIAAIFFEHARLVPDVLWGQLLKMEKSLTELMTRQDFHPIRSTVWSDERRSSAILVELDSSTLSGVQLRQGPPVSKQEDSQGFLDRHLDAKDTIRGPWIEGDRWVVDKKRRILTTKQLVSAALKDPRLGLAIPEQLNRSFRQNTRVLENRKILSLLGREGFDQALSEFLAARPAWLKPHH
;
A
#
# COMPACT_ATOMS: atom_id res chain seq x y z
N MET A 1 8.80 -2.81 -19.58
CA MET A 1 9.59 -2.30 -20.73
C MET A 1 10.95 -2.98 -20.76
N VAL A 2 11.52 -3.19 -21.94
CA VAL A 2 12.89 -3.72 -22.09
C VAL A 2 13.72 -2.70 -22.86
N VAL A 3 14.82 -2.25 -22.26
CA VAL A 3 15.85 -1.45 -22.93
C VAL A 3 17.12 -2.28 -22.89
N VAL A 4 17.54 -2.80 -24.05
CA VAL A 4 18.70 -3.69 -24.16
C VAL A 4 19.98 -2.89 -23.89
N ASP A 5 20.84 -3.41 -23.02
CA ASP A 5 22.17 -2.82 -22.79
C ASP A 5 23.03 -3.03 -24.04
N PRO A 6 23.62 -1.95 -24.63
CA PRO A 6 24.45 -2.08 -25.82
C PRO A 6 25.75 -2.86 -25.58
N VAL A 7 26.14 -3.10 -24.32
CA VAL A 7 27.33 -3.87 -23.94
C VAL A 7 26.98 -5.31 -23.55
N ASP A 8 25.81 -5.56 -22.97
CA ASP A 8 25.33 -6.88 -22.57
C ASP A 8 23.87 -7.11 -23.01
N PRO A 9 23.63 -7.80 -24.14
CA PRO A 9 22.29 -8.01 -24.67
C PRO A 9 21.30 -8.72 -23.73
N ASN A 10 21.80 -9.43 -22.70
CA ASN A 10 20.96 -10.10 -21.71
C ASN A 10 20.50 -9.16 -20.59
N ARG A 11 21.03 -7.94 -20.53
CA ARG A 11 20.73 -6.98 -19.48
C ARG A 11 19.68 -5.97 -19.94
N ASN A 12 18.61 -5.85 -19.15
CA ASN A 12 17.60 -4.80 -19.31
C ASN A 12 17.97 -3.56 -18.48
N LEU A 13 18.42 -2.49 -19.13
CA LEU A 13 18.76 -1.20 -18.49
C LEU A 13 17.56 -0.54 -17.79
N ALA A 14 16.34 -0.83 -18.24
CA ALA A 14 15.12 -0.28 -17.66
C ALA A 14 14.51 -1.15 -16.55
N ALA A 15 15.18 -2.22 -16.10
CA ALA A 15 14.62 -3.16 -15.14
C ALA A 15 14.24 -2.52 -13.79
N ALA A 16 14.88 -1.40 -13.42
CA ALA A 16 14.60 -0.67 -12.20
C ALA A 16 13.47 0.38 -12.33
N VAL A 17 12.99 0.65 -13.55
CA VAL A 17 11.97 1.67 -13.79
C VAL A 17 10.59 1.10 -13.50
N ARG A 18 9.87 1.69 -12.54
CA ARG A 18 8.47 1.36 -12.26
C ARG A 18 7.57 1.81 -13.42
N ASP A 19 6.53 1.03 -13.70
CA ASP A 19 5.59 1.33 -14.79
C ASP A 19 4.89 2.69 -14.61
N ASP A 20 4.51 3.06 -13.38
CA ASP A 20 3.89 4.36 -13.08
C ASP A 20 4.82 5.54 -13.38
N LYS A 21 6.13 5.38 -13.14
CA LYS A 21 7.14 6.39 -13.47
C LYS A 21 7.37 6.51 -14.98
N LEU A 22 7.38 5.40 -15.70
CA LEU A 22 7.47 5.40 -17.16
C LEU A 22 6.26 6.12 -17.78
N TRP A 23 5.04 5.74 -17.39
CA TRP A 23 3.83 6.36 -17.93
C TRP A 23 3.68 7.82 -17.49
N GLY A 24 4.13 8.16 -16.28
CA GLY A 24 4.24 9.55 -15.82
C GLY A 24 5.19 10.37 -16.70
N PHE A 25 6.34 9.81 -17.07
CA PHE A 25 7.28 10.45 -18.00
C PHE A 25 6.67 10.64 -19.38
N VAL A 26 6.05 9.60 -19.96
CA VAL A 26 5.37 9.67 -21.26
C VAL A 26 4.29 10.75 -21.26
N ALA A 27 3.47 10.82 -20.21
CA ALA A 27 2.43 11.84 -20.08
C ALA A 27 3.02 13.25 -19.99
N ALA A 28 4.05 13.45 -19.16
CA ALA A 28 4.75 14.72 -19.04
C ALA A 28 5.38 15.16 -20.36
N SER A 29 5.99 14.24 -21.12
CA SER A 29 6.59 14.54 -22.44
C SER A 29 5.55 15.00 -23.46
N ARG A 30 4.36 14.37 -23.47
CA ARG A 30 3.26 14.76 -24.34
C ARG A 30 2.73 16.16 -23.99
N GLU A 31 2.60 16.45 -22.70
CA GLU A 31 2.10 17.74 -22.22
C GLU A 31 3.13 18.85 -22.46
N LEU A 32 4.43 18.55 -22.27
CA LEU A 32 5.52 19.47 -22.60
C LEU A 32 5.54 19.84 -24.09
N GLN A 33 5.26 18.90 -24.99
CA GLN A 33 5.18 19.19 -26.43
C GLN A 33 4.00 20.11 -26.78
N LYS A 34 2.87 19.98 -26.09
CA LYS A 34 1.67 20.80 -26.32
C LYS A 34 1.78 22.18 -25.67
N ASN A 35 2.30 22.24 -24.46
CA ASN A 35 2.42 23.45 -23.66
C ASN A 35 3.82 23.51 -23.03
N PRO A 36 4.84 23.95 -23.80
CA PRO A 36 6.22 24.04 -23.33
C PRO A 36 6.36 24.99 -22.14
N GLY A 37 7.22 24.64 -21.20
CA GLY A 37 7.39 25.44 -19.99
C GLY A 37 8.57 25.04 -19.13
N THR A 38 9.04 25.97 -18.30
CA THR A 38 10.15 25.71 -17.38
C THR A 38 9.73 24.88 -16.16
N TRP A 39 8.44 24.82 -15.82
CA TRP A 39 7.95 24.13 -14.62
C TRP A 39 8.05 22.60 -14.68
N TYR A 40 8.22 21.99 -15.85
CA TYR A 40 8.53 20.56 -15.95
C TYR A 40 9.92 20.24 -15.38
N PHE A 41 10.85 21.21 -15.47
CA PHE A 41 12.21 21.12 -14.94
C PHE A 41 12.32 21.72 -13.54
N PHE A 42 11.51 22.75 -13.26
CA PHE A 42 11.45 23.47 -12.00
C PHE A 42 10.00 23.49 -11.46
N PRO A 43 9.48 22.34 -11.01
CA PRO A 43 8.10 22.27 -10.53
C PRO A 43 7.90 23.23 -9.35
N PRO A 44 6.74 23.91 -9.29
CA PRO A 44 6.45 24.82 -8.21
C PRO A 44 6.49 24.07 -6.88
N LYS A 45 7.19 24.66 -5.89
CA LYS A 45 7.24 24.08 -4.56
C LYS A 45 5.82 23.94 -4.01
N PRO A 46 5.46 22.80 -3.41
CA PRO A 46 4.16 22.65 -2.78
C PRO A 46 3.94 23.74 -1.74
N VAL A 47 2.75 24.35 -1.73
CA VAL A 47 2.37 25.30 -0.69
C VAL A 47 2.40 24.57 0.65
N ALA A 48 3.19 25.10 1.58
CA ALA A 48 3.29 24.58 2.94
C ALA A 48 1.90 24.56 3.57
N LYS A 49 1.55 23.43 4.19
CA LYS A 49 0.25 23.23 4.83
C LYS A 49 0.42 23.21 6.33
N THR A 50 -0.50 23.86 7.03
CA THR A 50 -0.60 23.75 8.47
C THR A 50 -1.13 22.36 8.85
N ARG A 51 -0.87 21.95 10.10
CA ARG A 51 -1.46 20.73 10.68
C ARG A 51 -2.99 20.69 10.53
N SER A 52 -3.66 21.84 10.70
CA SER A 52 -5.12 21.95 10.53
C SER A 52 -5.56 21.69 9.08
N GLN A 53 -4.83 22.22 8.10
CA GLN A 53 -5.10 21.96 6.69
C GLN A 53 -4.91 20.48 6.34
N PHE A 54 -3.83 19.84 6.80
CA PHE A 54 -3.67 18.39 6.62
C PHE A 54 -4.79 17.58 7.26
N SER A 55 -5.21 17.94 8.48
CA SER A 55 -6.32 17.26 9.15
C SER A 55 -7.59 17.33 8.30
N LYS A 56 -7.96 18.53 7.83
CA LYS A 56 -9.14 18.70 6.97
C LYS A 56 -9.04 17.87 5.70
N ILE A 57 -7.87 17.87 5.03
CA ILE A 57 -7.68 17.07 3.81
C ILE A 57 -7.89 15.58 4.12
N LEU A 58 -7.28 15.06 5.19
CA LEU A 58 -7.40 13.65 5.60
C LEU A 58 -8.84 13.27 5.94
N ASP A 59 -9.60 14.16 6.59
CA ASP A 59 -11.00 13.92 6.95
C ASP A 59 -11.91 13.86 5.71
N HIS A 60 -11.53 14.51 4.61
CA HIS A 60 -12.30 14.60 3.36
C HIS A 60 -11.84 13.65 2.25
N GLN A 61 -10.84 12.78 2.48
CA GLN A 61 -10.37 11.83 1.45
C GLN A 61 -11.43 10.77 1.06
N ASN A 62 -12.49 10.60 1.85
CA ASN A 62 -13.51 9.52 1.73
C ASN A 62 -12.91 8.10 1.67
N ARG A 63 -11.61 7.97 1.96
CA ARG A 63 -10.79 6.77 1.88
C ARG A 63 -9.84 6.80 3.07
N SER A 64 -9.39 5.63 3.48
CA SER A 64 -8.48 5.52 4.61
C SER A 64 -7.04 5.68 4.15
N ILE A 65 -6.23 6.37 4.95
CA ILE A 65 -4.80 6.45 4.73
C ILE A 65 -4.08 5.86 5.93
N ALA A 66 -3.13 4.97 5.65
CA ALA A 66 -2.26 4.36 6.64
C ALA A 66 -0.80 4.73 6.36
N ALA A 67 -0.07 5.09 7.41
CA ALA A 67 1.38 5.21 7.40
C ALA A 67 1.96 4.10 8.27
N ILE A 68 2.75 3.20 7.65
CA ILE A 68 3.51 2.17 8.35
C ILE A 68 4.89 2.76 8.59
N PHE A 69 5.03 3.40 9.75
CA PHE A 69 6.21 4.14 10.16
C PHE A 69 7.13 3.29 11.02
N PHE A 70 8.43 3.41 10.82
CA PHE A 70 9.44 2.78 11.67
C PHE A 70 10.75 3.57 11.63
N GLU A 71 11.55 3.41 12.66
CA GLU A 71 12.90 3.98 12.71
C GLU A 71 13.92 2.89 12.43
N HIS A 72 15.04 3.20 11.79
CA HIS A 72 16.07 2.24 11.41
C HIS A 72 17.48 2.84 11.55
N ALA A 73 18.50 1.98 11.54
CA ALA A 73 19.88 2.42 11.45
C ALA A 73 20.16 3.09 10.09
N ARG A 74 21.17 3.96 10.04
CA ARG A 74 21.56 4.61 8.80
C ARG A 74 22.06 3.57 7.80
N LEU A 75 21.52 3.63 6.58
CA LEU A 75 21.92 2.81 5.45
C LEU A 75 22.36 3.73 4.31
N VAL A 76 23.08 3.16 3.34
CA VAL A 76 23.36 3.85 2.08
C VAL A 76 22.04 4.11 1.36
N PRO A 77 21.75 5.33 0.85
CA PRO A 77 20.46 5.67 0.25
C PRO A 77 19.97 4.67 -0.80
N ASP A 78 20.82 4.27 -1.74
CA ASP A 78 20.44 3.33 -2.81
C ASP A 78 19.98 1.97 -2.26
N VAL A 79 20.65 1.49 -1.22
CA VAL A 79 20.30 0.24 -0.54
C VAL A 79 18.99 0.40 0.22
N LEU A 80 18.83 1.52 0.93
CA LEU A 80 17.62 1.84 1.69
C LEU A 80 16.40 1.89 0.77
N TRP A 81 16.45 2.68 -0.31
CA TRP A 81 15.34 2.81 -1.25
C TRP A 81 14.98 1.48 -1.91
N GLY A 82 15.98 0.70 -2.35
CA GLY A 82 15.74 -0.64 -2.90
C GLY A 82 15.05 -1.59 -1.91
N GLN A 83 15.34 -1.46 -0.62
CA GLN A 83 14.69 -2.25 0.43
C GLN A 83 13.28 -1.76 0.75
N LEU A 84 13.09 -0.45 0.88
CA LEU A 84 11.77 0.13 1.17
C LEU A 84 10.77 -0.15 0.04
N LEU A 85 11.20 -0.10 -1.23
CA LEU A 85 10.34 -0.44 -2.38
C LEU A 85 9.94 -1.92 -2.38
N LYS A 86 10.84 -2.83 -1.99
CA LYS A 86 10.50 -4.25 -1.82
C LYS A 86 9.49 -4.46 -0.68
N MET A 87 9.66 -3.73 0.41
CA MET A 87 8.72 -3.76 1.54
C MET A 87 7.36 -3.19 1.16
N GLU A 88 7.32 -2.05 0.45
CA GLU A 88 6.10 -1.44 -0.08
C GLU A 88 5.32 -2.48 -0.90
N LYS A 89 5.96 -3.09 -1.89
CA LYS A 89 5.35 -4.11 -2.74
C LYS A 89 4.80 -5.29 -1.93
N SER A 90 5.62 -5.86 -1.05
CA SER A 90 5.21 -7.01 -0.23
C SER A 90 4.05 -6.67 0.71
N LEU A 91 4.04 -5.47 1.29
CA LEU A 91 2.99 -4.99 2.17
C LEU A 91 1.67 -4.79 1.41
N THR A 92 1.71 -4.15 0.24
CA THR A 92 0.50 -3.95 -0.59
C THR A 92 -0.06 -5.28 -1.08
N GLU A 93 0.79 -6.23 -1.48
CA GLU A 93 0.34 -7.57 -1.87
C GLU A 93 -0.28 -8.33 -0.70
N LEU A 94 0.30 -8.23 0.50
CA LEU A 94 -0.28 -8.79 1.72
C LEU A 94 -1.65 -8.16 2.04
N MET A 95 -1.76 -6.84 1.93
CA MET A 95 -3.03 -6.12 2.12
C MET A 95 -4.09 -6.68 1.17
N THR A 96 -3.80 -6.77 -0.13
CA THR A 96 -4.71 -7.35 -1.13
C THR A 96 -5.12 -8.78 -0.81
N ARG A 97 -4.17 -9.65 -0.42
CA ARG A 97 -4.48 -11.04 -0.04
C ARG A 97 -5.33 -11.17 1.22
N GLN A 98 -5.46 -10.11 2.01
CA GLN A 98 -6.26 -10.05 3.23
C GLN A 98 -7.52 -9.17 3.05
N ASP A 99 -7.92 -8.94 1.79
CA ASP A 99 -9.09 -8.16 1.35
C ASP A 99 -9.07 -6.68 1.75
N PHE A 100 -7.92 -6.16 2.16
CA PHE A 100 -7.70 -4.72 2.11
C PHE A 100 -7.48 -4.34 0.65
N HIS A 101 -8.10 -3.26 0.20
CA HIS A 101 -7.99 -2.80 -1.19
C HIS A 101 -7.04 -1.59 -1.26
N PRO A 102 -5.71 -1.79 -1.39
CA PRO A 102 -4.77 -0.70 -1.62
C PRO A 102 -4.96 -0.12 -3.02
N ILE A 103 -5.04 1.20 -3.09
CA ILE A 103 -5.28 1.94 -4.33
C ILE A 103 -3.97 2.49 -4.85
N ARG A 104 -3.17 3.06 -3.94
CA ARG A 104 -1.84 3.60 -4.23
C ARG A 104 -1.00 3.62 -2.98
N SER A 105 0.30 3.59 -3.19
CA SER A 105 1.29 3.66 -2.13
C SER A 105 2.48 4.50 -2.54
N THR A 106 3.21 4.99 -1.55
CA THR A 106 4.53 5.57 -1.74
C THR A 106 5.39 5.34 -0.51
N VAL A 107 6.69 5.37 -0.72
CA VAL A 107 7.69 5.37 0.36
C VAL A 107 8.10 6.81 0.67
N TRP A 108 8.33 7.08 1.95
CA TRP A 108 9.07 8.25 2.43
C TRP A 108 10.22 7.80 3.33
N SER A 109 11.34 8.51 3.25
CA SER A 109 12.45 8.38 4.20
C SER A 109 13.13 9.73 4.40
N ASP A 110 13.66 9.98 5.60
CA ASP A 110 14.61 11.07 5.85
C ASP A 110 16.06 10.67 5.49
N GLU A 111 16.26 9.47 4.94
CA GLU A 111 17.54 8.85 4.58
C GLU A 111 18.55 8.72 5.74
N ARG A 112 18.10 8.97 6.97
CA ARG A 112 18.93 8.99 8.17
C ARG A 112 18.49 7.93 9.15
N ARG A 113 17.26 8.01 9.62
CA ARG A 113 16.75 7.20 10.74
C ARG A 113 15.29 6.83 10.62
N SER A 114 14.50 7.46 9.76
CA SER A 114 13.05 7.29 9.75
C SER A 114 12.54 6.99 8.36
N SER A 115 11.66 6.00 8.27
CA SER A 115 10.97 5.67 7.03
C SER A 115 9.50 5.39 7.28
N ALA A 116 8.68 5.60 6.25
CA ALA A 116 7.28 5.25 6.24
C ALA A 116 6.84 4.72 4.88
N ILE A 117 5.94 3.75 4.89
CA ILE A 117 5.16 3.38 3.71
C ILE A 117 3.78 3.98 3.88
N LEU A 118 3.41 4.92 3.02
CA LEU A 118 2.07 5.49 2.92
C LEU A 118 1.23 4.63 1.99
N VAL A 119 0.03 4.25 2.42
CA VAL A 119 -0.92 3.47 1.62
C VAL A 119 -2.29 4.11 1.74
N GLU A 120 -2.92 4.37 0.59
CA GLU A 120 -4.33 4.73 0.51
C GLU A 120 -5.15 3.47 0.22
N LEU A 121 -6.22 3.30 1.00
CA LEU A 121 -7.05 2.10 1.05
C LEU A 121 -8.52 2.51 0.93
N ASP A 122 -9.36 1.64 0.36
CA ASP A 122 -10.82 1.82 0.45
C ASP A 122 -11.27 2.00 1.90
N SER A 123 -10.78 1.12 2.80
CA SER A 123 -10.99 1.22 4.24
C SER A 123 -9.81 0.62 5.00
N SER A 124 -9.42 1.24 6.12
CA SER A 124 -8.45 0.66 7.07
C SER A 124 -9.08 -0.36 8.01
N THR A 125 -10.41 -0.48 8.01
CA THR A 125 -11.19 -1.42 8.82
C THR A 125 -12.18 -2.18 7.95
N LEU A 126 -12.03 -3.50 7.91
CA LEU A 126 -12.90 -4.40 7.18
C LEU A 126 -14.11 -4.80 8.03
N SER A 127 -15.14 -5.31 7.36
CA SER A 127 -16.25 -5.98 8.05
C SER A 127 -15.74 -7.12 8.94
N GLY A 128 -16.43 -7.35 10.07
CA GLY A 128 -16.11 -8.45 10.99
C GLY A 128 -16.32 -9.84 10.40
N VAL A 129 -16.89 -9.92 9.19
CA VAL A 129 -17.09 -11.14 8.43
C VAL A 129 -16.30 -11.14 7.12
N GLN A 130 -16.00 -12.34 6.63
CA GLN A 130 -15.44 -12.58 5.32
C GLN A 130 -16.22 -13.68 4.64
N LEU A 131 -16.55 -13.47 3.37
CA LEU A 131 -17.22 -14.47 2.57
C LEU A 131 -16.25 -15.61 2.24
N ARG A 132 -16.68 -16.85 2.43
CA ARG A 132 -15.93 -18.03 1.99
C ARG A 132 -16.76 -18.80 0.99
N GLN A 133 -16.29 -18.79 -0.25
CA GLN A 133 -16.87 -19.61 -1.31
C GLN A 133 -16.43 -21.06 -1.16
N GLY A 134 -17.42 -21.95 -1.30
CA GLY A 134 -17.29 -23.39 -1.29
C GLY A 134 -17.35 -24.00 -2.69
N PRO A 135 -17.50 -25.33 -2.75
CA PRO A 135 -17.63 -26.06 -4.00
C PRO A 135 -19.00 -25.81 -4.66
N PRO A 136 -19.13 -26.12 -5.96
CA PRO A 136 -20.44 -26.22 -6.60
C PRO A 136 -21.30 -27.28 -5.89
N VAL A 137 -22.59 -26.99 -5.72
CA VAL A 137 -23.55 -27.87 -5.04
C VAL A 137 -23.71 -29.21 -5.76
N SER A 138 -23.48 -29.24 -7.07
CA SER A 138 -23.48 -30.47 -7.89
C SER A 138 -22.39 -31.47 -7.49
N LYS A 139 -21.33 -31.03 -6.80
CA LYS A 139 -20.29 -31.92 -6.27
C LYS A 139 -20.69 -32.41 -4.88
N GLN A 140 -21.38 -33.54 -4.83
CA GLN A 140 -22.00 -34.06 -3.62
C GLN A 140 -20.99 -34.29 -2.47
N GLU A 141 -19.88 -34.98 -2.74
CA GLU A 141 -18.86 -35.28 -1.71
C GLU A 141 -18.19 -34.01 -1.17
N ASP A 142 -17.77 -33.10 -2.06
CA ASP A 142 -17.17 -31.82 -1.68
C ASP A 142 -18.17 -30.95 -0.88
N SER A 143 -19.44 -30.96 -1.29
CA SER A 143 -20.52 -30.25 -0.61
C SER A 143 -20.72 -30.76 0.81
N GLN A 144 -20.78 -32.08 1.01
CA GLN A 144 -20.90 -32.66 2.35
C GLN A 144 -19.70 -32.26 3.22
N GLY A 145 -18.48 -32.38 2.69
CA GLY A 145 -17.28 -31.97 3.41
C GLY A 145 -17.20 -30.46 3.71
N PHE A 146 -17.87 -29.61 2.91
CA PHE A 146 -18.02 -28.19 3.20
C PHE A 146 -19.02 -27.96 4.34
N LEU A 147 -20.18 -28.61 4.29
CA LEU A 147 -21.23 -28.52 5.31
C LEU A 147 -20.71 -28.99 6.67
N ASP A 148 -20.06 -30.15 6.74
CA ASP A 148 -19.50 -30.72 7.98
C ASP A 148 -18.49 -29.77 8.66
N ARG A 149 -17.71 -29.03 7.85
CA ARG A 149 -16.71 -28.07 8.36
C ARG A 149 -17.31 -26.75 8.81
N HIS A 150 -18.54 -26.42 8.41
CA HIS A 150 -19.03 -25.04 8.48
C HIS A 150 -20.39 -24.86 9.13
N LEU A 151 -21.26 -25.88 9.19
CA LEU A 151 -22.58 -25.79 9.84
C LEU A 151 -22.46 -25.40 11.33
N ASP A 152 -21.65 -26.12 12.10
CA ASP A 152 -21.53 -25.92 13.55
C ASP A 152 -20.20 -25.25 13.97
N ALA A 153 -19.44 -24.73 13.01
CA ALA A 153 -18.15 -24.14 13.31
C ALA A 153 -18.32 -22.80 14.06
N LYS A 154 -17.63 -22.65 15.20
CA LYS A 154 -17.70 -21.45 16.06
C LYS A 154 -17.37 -20.12 15.35
N ASP A 155 -16.61 -20.20 14.28
CA ASP A 155 -16.22 -19.05 13.45
C ASP A 155 -17.10 -18.89 12.20
N THR A 156 -18.16 -19.70 12.03
CA THR A 156 -19.25 -19.44 11.07
C THR A 156 -20.24 -18.47 11.71
N ILE A 157 -20.45 -17.31 11.09
CA ILE A 157 -21.37 -16.28 11.58
C ILE A 157 -22.74 -16.41 10.92
N ARG A 158 -22.77 -16.77 9.63
CA ARG A 158 -24.01 -16.95 8.86
C ARG A 158 -23.80 -18.00 7.77
N GLY A 159 -24.86 -18.72 7.45
CA GLY A 159 -24.85 -19.80 6.46
C GLY A 159 -24.54 -21.17 7.07
N PRO A 160 -24.20 -22.16 6.23
CA PRO A 160 -24.05 -22.09 4.77
C PRO A 160 -25.34 -21.74 4.00
N TRP A 161 -25.23 -21.06 2.85
CA TRP A 161 -26.32 -20.87 1.88
C TRP A 161 -25.81 -21.07 0.46
N ILE A 162 -26.70 -21.00 -0.54
CA ILE A 162 -26.35 -21.16 -1.96
C ILE A 162 -26.34 -19.80 -2.65
N GLU A 163 -25.25 -19.48 -3.33
CA GLU A 163 -25.12 -18.30 -4.20
C GLU A 163 -24.66 -18.77 -5.59
N GLY A 164 -25.52 -18.57 -6.60
CA GLY A 164 -25.33 -19.20 -7.91
C GLY A 164 -25.40 -20.73 -7.81
N ASP A 165 -24.34 -21.41 -8.26
CA ASP A 165 -24.21 -22.87 -8.20
C ASP A 165 -23.40 -23.36 -6.99
N ARG A 166 -22.99 -22.48 -6.06
CA ARG A 166 -22.01 -22.79 -5.01
C ARG A 166 -22.52 -22.62 -3.60
N TRP A 167 -21.96 -23.42 -2.70
CA TRP A 167 -22.05 -23.16 -1.26
C TRP A 167 -21.25 -21.93 -0.87
N VAL A 168 -21.78 -21.14 0.05
CA VAL A 168 -21.14 -19.95 0.60
C VAL A 168 -21.42 -19.85 2.09
N VAL A 169 -20.47 -19.30 2.85
CA VAL A 169 -20.61 -19.06 4.29
C VAL A 169 -19.91 -17.75 4.68
N ASP A 170 -20.48 -17.02 5.65
CA ASP A 170 -19.78 -15.90 6.28
C ASP A 170 -18.97 -16.41 7.47
N LYS A 171 -17.65 -16.26 7.37
CA LYS A 171 -16.73 -16.59 8.47
C LYS A 171 -16.36 -15.34 9.24
N LYS A 172 -16.13 -15.48 10.54
CA LYS A 172 -15.54 -14.44 11.40
C LYS A 172 -14.14 -14.11 10.89
N ARG A 173 -13.90 -12.85 10.54
CA ARG A 173 -12.58 -12.37 10.11
C ARG A 173 -11.65 -12.30 11.32
N ARG A 174 -10.39 -12.75 11.16
CA ARG A 174 -9.37 -12.70 12.24
C ARG A 174 -8.60 -11.38 12.25
N ILE A 175 -8.47 -10.75 11.08
CA ILE A 175 -7.72 -9.50 10.88
C ILE A 175 -8.71 -8.46 10.34
N LEU A 176 -9.15 -7.53 11.18
CA LEU A 176 -10.14 -6.52 10.81
C LEU A 176 -9.48 -5.19 10.41
N THR A 177 -8.32 -4.87 10.97
CA THR A 177 -7.67 -3.58 10.76
C THR A 177 -6.26 -3.71 10.19
N THR A 178 -5.78 -2.67 9.51
CA THR A 178 -4.40 -2.62 8.99
C THR A 178 -3.37 -2.76 10.12
N LYS A 179 -3.65 -2.19 11.30
CA LYS A 179 -2.82 -2.39 12.50
C LYS A 179 -2.75 -3.86 12.91
N GLN A 180 -3.88 -4.57 12.92
CA GLN A 180 -3.91 -6.00 13.21
C GLN A 180 -3.16 -6.80 12.15
N LEU A 181 -3.30 -6.42 10.86
CA LEU A 181 -2.62 -7.07 9.75
C LEU A 181 -1.10 -7.02 9.92
N VAL A 182 -0.55 -5.82 10.11
CA VAL A 182 0.90 -5.64 10.29
C VAL A 182 1.38 -6.38 11.54
N SER A 183 0.64 -6.30 12.65
CA SER A 183 1.00 -7.02 13.88
C SER A 183 0.99 -8.54 13.70
N ALA A 184 -0.02 -9.09 13.01
CA ALA A 184 -0.12 -10.51 12.71
C ALA A 184 1.02 -10.97 11.80
N ALA A 185 1.32 -10.21 10.74
CA ALA A 185 2.39 -10.52 9.79
C ALA A 185 3.79 -10.50 10.42
N LEU A 186 4.00 -9.67 11.45
CA LEU A 186 5.23 -9.70 12.23
C LEU A 186 5.34 -10.95 13.10
N LYS A 187 4.22 -11.52 13.56
CA LYS A 187 4.22 -12.71 14.41
C LYS A 187 4.24 -14.02 13.60
N ASP A 188 3.61 -14.03 12.43
CA ASP A 188 3.47 -15.21 11.59
C ASP A 188 4.09 -14.97 10.20
N PRO A 189 5.30 -15.49 9.93
CA PRO A 189 5.94 -15.39 8.62
C PRO A 189 5.11 -15.98 7.48
N ARG A 190 4.17 -16.89 7.75
CA ARG A 190 3.32 -17.54 6.73
C ARG A 190 2.37 -16.56 6.05
N LEU A 191 2.10 -15.40 6.66
CA LEU A 191 1.35 -14.33 6.00
C LEU A 191 2.13 -13.71 4.82
N GLY A 192 3.45 -13.88 4.78
CA GLY A 192 4.28 -13.53 3.63
C GLY A 192 4.59 -12.04 3.51
N LEU A 193 4.80 -11.35 4.65
CA LEU A 193 5.42 -10.03 4.66
C LEU A 193 6.94 -10.19 4.57
N ALA A 194 7.50 -9.83 3.42
CA ALA A 194 8.94 -9.83 3.19
C ALA A 194 9.55 -8.53 3.75
N ILE A 195 10.43 -8.68 4.73
CA ILE A 195 11.17 -7.57 5.32
C ILE A 195 12.66 -7.83 5.08
N PRO A 196 13.37 -6.94 4.36
CA PRO A 196 14.80 -7.05 4.13
C PRO A 196 15.58 -7.14 5.44
N GLU A 197 16.61 -7.98 5.47
CA GLU A 197 17.35 -8.34 6.70
C GLU A 197 17.90 -7.12 7.45
N GLN A 198 18.41 -6.12 6.72
CA GLN A 198 18.98 -4.89 7.30
C GLN A 198 17.93 -4.01 8.02
N LEU A 199 16.65 -4.12 7.64
CA LEU A 199 15.54 -3.39 8.28
C LEU A 199 14.73 -4.26 9.24
N ASN A 200 14.90 -5.59 9.18
CA ASN A 200 14.07 -6.58 9.88
C ASN A 200 14.02 -6.35 11.40
N ARG A 201 15.18 -6.17 12.03
CA ARG A 201 15.26 -5.92 13.48
C ARG A 201 14.49 -4.66 13.86
N SER A 202 14.78 -3.54 13.20
CA SER A 202 14.20 -2.25 13.55
C SER A 202 12.69 -2.24 13.28
N PHE A 203 12.27 -2.71 12.11
CA PHE A 203 10.85 -2.83 11.75
C PHE A 203 10.08 -3.66 12.78
N ARG A 204 10.59 -4.83 13.19
CA ARG A 204 9.90 -5.66 14.20
C ARG A 204 9.78 -5.00 15.57
N GLN A 205 10.76 -4.19 15.96
CA GLN A 205 10.82 -3.60 17.29
C GLN A 205 10.02 -2.30 17.44
N ASN A 206 9.95 -1.48 16.39
CA ASN A 206 9.46 -0.10 16.51
C ASN A 206 8.42 0.33 15.47
N THR A 207 7.88 -0.60 14.66
CA THR A 207 6.84 -0.26 13.69
C THR A 207 5.57 0.27 14.36
N ARG A 208 5.05 1.37 13.81
CA ARG A 208 3.80 2.01 14.18
C ARG A 208 2.91 2.13 12.96
N VAL A 209 1.69 1.63 13.06
CA VAL A 209 0.64 1.86 12.06
C VAL A 209 -0.18 3.08 12.50
N LEU A 210 -0.07 4.17 11.74
CA LEU A 210 -0.76 5.43 11.98
C LEU A 210 -1.82 5.62 10.91
N GLU A 211 -3.07 5.77 11.32
CA GLU A 211 -4.20 5.92 10.39
C GLU A 211 -4.79 7.32 10.46
N ASN A 212 -5.12 7.88 9.29
CA ASN A 212 -5.80 9.17 9.12
C ASN A 212 -5.12 10.26 9.97
N ARG A 213 -5.84 10.92 10.89
CA ARG A 213 -5.31 11.98 11.75
C ARG A 213 -4.08 11.59 12.57
N LYS A 214 -3.86 10.30 12.86
CA LYS A 214 -2.66 9.85 13.60
C LYS A 214 -1.38 10.05 12.80
N ILE A 215 -1.47 10.10 11.47
CA ILE A 215 -0.35 10.39 10.56
C ILE A 215 0.23 11.78 10.83
N LEU A 216 -0.58 12.72 11.32
CA LEU A 216 -0.14 14.08 11.65
C LEU A 216 0.95 14.11 12.73
N SER A 217 1.16 13.02 13.48
CA SER A 217 2.28 12.92 14.42
C SER A 217 3.67 12.85 13.76
N LEU A 218 3.72 12.59 12.46
CA LEU A 218 4.96 12.57 11.68
C LEU A 218 5.32 13.92 11.04
N LEU A 219 4.42 14.91 11.10
CA LEU A 219 4.69 16.25 10.56
C LEU A 219 5.90 16.91 11.23
N GLY A 220 6.64 17.71 10.47
CA GLY A 220 7.87 18.38 10.88
C GLY A 220 9.13 17.53 10.71
N ARG A 221 9.00 16.24 10.34
CA ARG A 221 10.14 15.41 9.93
C ARG A 221 10.63 15.84 8.53
N GLU A 222 11.94 15.74 8.32
CA GLU A 222 12.59 16.18 7.08
C GLU A 222 11.93 15.54 5.85
N GLY A 223 11.38 16.38 4.96
CA GLY A 223 10.69 15.94 3.74
C GLY A 223 9.32 15.29 3.92
N PHE A 224 8.86 14.99 5.15
CA PHE A 224 7.60 14.25 5.35
C PHE A 224 6.38 15.07 4.97
N ASP A 225 6.33 16.35 5.35
CA ASP A 225 5.21 17.25 5.05
C ASP A 225 5.01 17.39 3.53
N GLN A 226 6.12 17.45 2.79
CA GLN A 226 6.11 17.46 1.33
C GLN A 226 5.59 16.13 0.78
N ALA A 227 6.16 15.00 1.20
CA ALA A 227 5.74 13.68 0.75
C ALA A 227 4.26 13.40 1.03
N LEU A 228 3.76 13.77 2.22
CA LEU A 228 2.34 13.65 2.56
C LEU A 228 1.48 14.58 1.71
N SER A 229 1.90 15.82 1.46
CA SER A 229 1.16 16.74 0.60
C SER A 229 1.07 16.23 -0.84
N GLU A 230 2.17 15.73 -1.40
CA GLU A 230 2.21 15.17 -2.76
C GLU A 230 1.36 13.90 -2.86
N PHE A 231 1.46 13.04 -1.83
CA PHE A 231 0.59 11.89 -1.72
C PHE A 231 -0.87 12.35 -1.69
N LEU A 232 -1.31 13.16 -0.73
CA LEU A 232 -2.72 13.58 -0.64
C LEU A 232 -3.25 14.34 -1.85
N ALA A 233 -2.40 15.07 -2.57
CA ALA A 233 -2.81 15.77 -3.79
C ALA A 233 -3.14 14.82 -4.95
N ALA A 234 -2.55 13.61 -4.95
CA ALA A 234 -2.69 12.59 -6.00
C ALA A 234 -2.50 13.15 -7.43
N ARG A 235 -1.73 14.23 -7.55
CA ARG A 235 -1.56 15.00 -8.78
C ARG A 235 -0.07 15.19 -9.05
N PRO A 236 0.43 14.83 -10.25
CA PRO A 236 1.82 15.08 -10.60
C PRO A 236 2.15 16.57 -10.54
N ALA A 237 3.33 16.92 -10.00
CA ALA A 237 3.73 18.32 -9.80
C ALA A 237 3.86 19.12 -11.11
N TRP A 238 4.09 18.44 -12.23
CA TRP A 238 4.20 19.06 -13.56
C TRP A 238 2.85 19.38 -14.21
N LEU A 239 1.75 18.79 -13.72
CA LEU A 239 0.42 18.95 -14.31
C LEU A 239 -0.24 20.23 -13.78
N LYS A 240 -0.25 21.28 -14.61
CA LYS A 240 -0.96 22.52 -14.31
C LYS A 240 -2.48 22.34 -14.48
N PRO A 241 -3.30 22.88 -13.58
CA PRO A 241 -4.69 23.15 -13.92
C PRO A 241 -4.71 24.22 -15.02
N HIS A 242 -5.47 23.98 -16.09
CA HIS A 242 -5.81 25.05 -17.03
C HIS A 242 -6.66 26.06 -16.26
N HIS A 243 -6.17 27.28 -16.15
CA HIS A 243 -6.96 28.44 -15.72
C HIS A 243 -7.38 29.22 -16.96
#